data_AF-A0A1V5GKQ4-F1
#
_entry.id   AF-A0A1V5GKQ4-F1
#
_cell.length_a   1.000
_cell.length_b   1.000
_cell.length_c   1.000
_cell.angle_alpha   90.00
_cell.angle_beta   90.00
_cell.angle_gamma   90.00
#
_symmetry.space_group_name_H-M   'P 1'
#
loop_
_entity.id
_entity.type
_entity.pdbx_description
1 polymer ?
#
loop_
_entity_poly.entity_id
_entity_poly.type
_entity_poly.pdbx_seq_one_letter_code
_entity_poly.pdbx_strand_id
1 'polypeptide(L)'
;MYCKLFFKCEDRDRILKLLKKRFGDCTTLRNDHSFRDFDIHIIANKERDADSFPGYPTIADLDIDGRYAEITDEILRIMRNNNIHTVAACDYEDELKYNGFCKGELV
;
A
#
# COMPACT_ATOMS: atom_id res chain seq x y z
N MET A 1 -7.69 9.38 -8.48
CA MET A 1 -7.92 9.81 -7.07
C MET A 1 -6.64 9.56 -6.31
N TYR A 2 -6.26 10.43 -5.37
CA TYR A 2 -4.99 10.26 -4.67
C TYR A 2 -5.11 9.21 -3.57
N CYS A 3 -4.13 8.32 -3.49
CA CYS A 3 -3.92 7.50 -2.30
C CYS A 3 -2.44 7.26 -2.03
N LYS A 4 -2.06 7.34 -0.76
CA LYS A 4 -0.74 6.98 -0.25
C LYS A 4 -0.84 5.79 0.70
N LEU A 5 0.02 4.80 0.49
CA LEU A 5 0.15 3.62 1.33
C LEU A 5 1.40 3.72 2.19
N PHE A 6 1.30 3.27 3.44
CA PHE A 6 2.39 3.24 4.41
C PHE A 6 2.59 1.80 4.88
N PHE A 7 3.78 1.23 4.66
CA PHE A 7 4.07 -0.18 4.95
C PHE A 7 5.09 -0.32 6.08
N LYS A 8 4.77 -1.11 7.11
CA LYS A 8 5.71 -1.60 8.13
C LYS A 8 6.55 -2.75 7.56
N CYS A 9 7.24 -2.47 6.46
CA CYS A 9 8.13 -3.40 5.79
C CYS A 9 9.19 -2.61 5.00
N GLU A 10 10.47 -2.83 5.31
CA GLU A 10 11.59 -2.22 4.57
C GLU A 10 11.87 -2.92 3.24
N ASP A 11 11.48 -4.20 3.14
CA ASP A 11 11.72 -5.04 1.97
C ASP A 11 10.69 -4.73 0.87
N ARG A 12 11.06 -3.80 -0.02
CA ARG A 12 10.25 -3.41 -1.18
C ARG A 12 10.03 -4.58 -2.15
N ASP A 13 11.00 -5.46 -2.30
CA ASP A 13 10.89 -6.61 -3.21
C ASP A 13 9.86 -7.61 -2.69
N ARG A 14 9.76 -7.77 -1.36
CA ARG A 14 8.67 -8.56 -0.75
C ARG A 14 7.30 -7.96 -1.03
N ILE A 15 7.13 -6.64 -0.89
CA ILE A 15 5.87 -5.95 -1.22
C ILE A 15 5.51 -6.20 -2.70
N LEU A 16 6.45 -5.95 -3.61
CA LEU A 16 6.25 -6.15 -5.05
C LEU A 16 5.94 -7.59 -5.41
N LYS A 17 6.62 -8.57 -4.79
CA LYS A 17 6.36 -10.00 -5.03
C LYS A 17 4.94 -10.38 -4.66
N LEU A 18 4.40 -9.83 -3.56
CA LEU A 18 3.01 -10.08 -3.15
C LEU A 18 2.01 -9.44 -4.11
N LEU A 19 2.27 -8.22 -4.56
CA LEU A 19 1.44 -7.56 -5.57
C LEU A 19 1.44 -8.34 -6.88
N LYS A 20 2.61 -8.72 -7.39
CA LYS A 20 2.74 -9.52 -8.63
C LYS A 20 2.03 -10.86 -8.55
N LYS A 21 2.10 -11.53 -7.40
CA LYS A 21 1.38 -12.79 -7.16
C LYS A 21 -0.14 -12.63 -7.34
N ARG A 22 -0.69 -11.45 -7.04
CA ARG A 22 -2.14 -11.22 -7.07
C ARG A 22 -2.64 -10.52 -8.35
N PHE A 23 -1.91 -9.52 -8.82
CA PHE A 23 -2.30 -8.65 -9.94
C PHE A 23 -1.60 -9.01 -11.25
N GLY A 24 -0.69 -9.99 -11.24
CA GLY A 24 0.13 -10.37 -12.38
C GLY A 24 1.42 -9.57 -12.47
N ASP A 25 2.23 -9.86 -13.49
CA ASP A 25 3.45 -9.10 -13.73
C ASP A 25 3.16 -7.64 -14.05
N CYS A 26 4.15 -6.80 -13.76
CA CYS A 26 4.09 -5.36 -13.98
C CYS A 26 5.29 -4.89 -14.79
N THR A 27 5.13 -3.82 -15.54
CA THR A 27 6.29 -3.08 -16.06
C THR A 27 6.95 -2.34 -14.90
N THR A 28 8.28 -2.30 -14.85
CA THR A 28 9.02 -1.64 -13.77
C THR A 28 10.00 -0.64 -14.36
N LEU A 29 9.93 0.60 -13.89
CA LEU A 29 10.91 1.64 -14.17
C LEU A 29 11.32 2.29 -12.84
N ARG A 30 12.50 1.91 -12.34
CA ARG A 30 13.01 2.38 -11.04
C ARG A 30 12.05 2.03 -9.89
N ASN A 31 11.37 3.02 -9.32
CA ASN A 31 10.44 2.86 -8.21
C ASN A 31 8.98 2.84 -8.70
N ASP A 32 8.75 3.08 -9.98
CA ASP A 32 7.43 3.07 -10.61
C ASP A 32 7.13 1.66 -11.14
N HIS A 33 5.95 1.15 -10.80
CA HIS A 33 5.49 -0.18 -11.17
C HIS A 33 4.07 -0.10 -11.74
N SER A 34 3.95 -0.45 -13.02
CA SER A 34 2.70 -0.36 -13.76
C SER A 34 2.05 -1.72 -13.91
N PHE A 35 0.94 -1.91 -13.22
CA PHE A 35 0.06 -3.06 -13.36
C PHE A 35 -1.04 -2.74 -14.38
N ARG A 36 -1.84 -3.73 -14.75
CA ARG A 36 -2.92 -3.54 -15.72
C ARG A 36 -3.93 -2.45 -15.32
N ASP A 37 -4.25 -2.38 -14.03
CA ASP A 37 -5.37 -1.58 -13.52
C ASP A 37 -4.92 -0.41 -12.62
N PHE A 38 -3.62 -0.30 -12.32
CA PHE A 38 -3.07 0.76 -11.47
C PHE A 38 -1.55 0.89 -11.62
N ASP A 39 -1.04 2.07 -11.27
CA ASP A 39 0.38 2.35 -11.09
C ASP A 39 0.69 2.52 -9.60
N ILE A 40 1.87 2.06 -9.18
CA ILE A 40 2.34 2.23 -7.82
C ILE A 40 3.80 2.67 -7.79
N HIS A 41 4.08 3.77 -7.08
CA HIS A 41 5.42 4.31 -6.89
C HIS A 41 5.92 4.00 -5.48
N ILE A 42 6.88 3.08 -5.32
CA ILE A 42 7.31 2.58 -3.99
C ILE A 42 8.70 3.12 -3.59
N ILE A 43 8.76 3.88 -2.50
CA ILE A 43 9.99 4.50 -2.00
C ILE A 43 10.20 4.27 -0.51
N ALA A 44 11.47 4.38 -0.08
CA ALA A 44 11.80 4.45 1.33
C ALA A 44 11.24 5.75 1.94
N ASN A 45 10.63 5.64 3.10
CA ASN A 45 10.15 6.79 3.86
C ASN A 45 11.32 7.45 4.59
N LYS A 46 11.65 8.68 4.18
CA LYS A 46 12.73 9.47 4.81
C LYS A 46 12.30 10.12 6.12
N GLU A 47 11.00 10.18 6.38
CA GLU A 47 10.42 10.81 7.57
C GLU A 47 10.09 9.79 8.67
N ARG A 48 10.46 8.51 8.48
CA ARG A 48 10.16 7.44 9.43
C ARG A 48 10.73 7.67 10.83
N ASP A 49 11.82 8.43 10.92
CA ASP A 49 12.54 8.71 12.18
C ASP A 49 12.12 10.07 12.79
N ALA A 50 11.14 10.76 12.19
CA ALA A 50 10.58 11.98 12.76
C ALA A 50 9.65 11.64 13.93
N ASP A 51 9.77 12.37 15.04
CA ASP A 51 9.02 12.14 16.29
C ASP A 51 7.49 12.15 16.09
N SER A 52 7.00 12.84 15.06
CA SER A 52 5.58 12.95 14.72
C SER A 52 5.05 11.86 13.80
N PHE A 53 5.89 10.94 13.30
CA PHE A 53 5.51 9.98 12.27
C PHE A 53 5.55 8.53 12.79
N PRO A 54 4.55 7.69 12.48
CA PRO A 54 4.43 6.34 13.03
C PRO A 54 5.48 5.31 12.57
N GLY A 55 6.63 5.75 12.06
CA GLY A 55 7.79 4.91 11.75
C GLY A 55 7.54 3.87 10.67
N TYR A 56 6.75 4.19 9.64
CA TYR A 56 6.60 3.32 8.47
C TYR A 56 7.82 3.47 7.57
N PRO A 57 8.65 2.43 7.38
CA PRO A 57 9.89 2.52 6.60
C PRO A 57 9.68 2.70 5.10
N THR A 58 8.53 2.29 4.56
CA THR A 58 8.24 2.33 3.12
C THR A 58 6.91 3.01 2.89
N ILE A 59 6.85 3.87 1.87
CA ILE A 59 5.62 4.49 1.40
C ILE A 59 5.42 4.18 -0.08
N ALA A 60 4.17 4.24 -0.52
CA ALA A 60 3.87 4.22 -1.94
C ALA A 60 2.77 5.21 -2.31
N ASP A 61 2.94 5.89 -3.43
CA ASP A 61 1.85 6.62 -4.07
C ASP A 61 1.16 5.69 -5.07
N LEU A 62 -0.16 5.65 -5.02
CA LEU A 62 -1.01 4.76 -5.79
C LEU A 62 -1.87 5.59 -6.75
N ASP A 63 -1.72 5.35 -8.05
CA ASP A 63 -2.53 5.96 -9.10
C ASP A 63 -3.42 4.88 -9.74
N ILE A 64 -4.72 5.13 -9.78
CA ILE A 64 -5.72 4.12 -10.12
C ILE A 64 -6.81 4.72 -11.00
N ASP A 65 -6.96 4.12 -12.19
CA ASP A 65 -8.01 4.44 -13.14
C ASP A 65 -9.25 3.57 -12.90
N GLY A 66 -10.07 3.97 -11.91
CA GLY A 66 -11.33 3.31 -11.56
C GLY A 66 -11.17 2.09 -10.64
N ARG A 67 -12.27 1.65 -10.00
CA ARG A 67 -12.26 0.59 -8.95
C ARG A 67 -11.26 0.89 -7.81
N TYR A 68 -11.02 2.17 -7.54
CA TYR A 68 -9.96 2.65 -6.65
C TYR A 68 -10.06 2.08 -5.22
N ALA A 69 -11.27 2.04 -4.66
CA ALA A 69 -11.51 1.50 -3.32
C ALA A 69 -11.28 -0.02 -3.30
N GLU A 70 -11.75 -0.74 -4.32
CA GLU A 70 -11.61 -2.20 -4.41
C GLU A 70 -10.14 -2.64 -4.56
N ILE A 71 -9.38 -1.96 -5.43
CA ILE A 71 -7.94 -2.25 -5.62
C ILE A 71 -7.17 -1.95 -4.34
N THR A 72 -7.45 -0.81 -3.70
CA THR A 72 -6.79 -0.43 -2.44
C THR A 72 -7.11 -1.40 -1.32
N ASP A 73 -8.38 -1.79 -1.15
CA ASP A 73 -8.79 -2.81 -0.17
C ASP A 73 -8.10 -4.15 -0.42
N GLU A 74 -7.96 -4.54 -1.69
CA GLU A 74 -7.29 -5.78 -2.05
C GLU A 74 -5.80 -5.73 -1.71
N ILE A 75 -5.12 -4.60 -1.97
CA ILE A 75 -3.74 -4.39 -1.55
C ILE A 75 -3.61 -4.51 -0.03
N LEU A 76 -4.44 -3.79 0.73
CA LEU A 76 -4.45 -3.81 2.20
C LEU A 76 -4.68 -5.23 2.74
N ARG A 77 -5.63 -5.96 2.15
CA ARG A 77 -5.93 -7.36 2.51
C ARG A 77 -4.75 -8.29 2.25
N ILE A 78 -4.07 -8.18 1.12
CA ILE A 78 -2.86 -8.97 0.82
C ILE A 78 -1.78 -8.71 1.85
N MET A 79 -1.52 -7.44 2.18
CA MET A 79 -0.49 -7.07 3.15
C MET A 79 -0.81 -7.65 4.53
N ARG A 80 -2.06 -7.48 5.01
CA ARG A 80 -2.55 -8.07 6.26
C ARG A 80 -2.35 -9.59 6.29
N ASN A 81 -2.78 -10.30 5.26
CA ASN A 81 -2.65 -11.76 5.17
C ASN A 81 -1.19 -12.26 5.15
N ASN A 82 -0.23 -11.38 4.89
CA ASN A 82 1.20 -11.68 4.88
C ASN A 82 1.95 -11.00 6.04
N ASN A 83 1.23 -10.60 7.10
CA ASN A 83 1.76 -9.96 8.31
C ASN A 83 2.57 -8.68 8.01
N ILE A 84 2.15 -7.91 7.01
CA ILE A 84 2.69 -6.58 6.73
C ILE A 84 1.65 -5.58 7.17
N HIS A 85 1.98 -4.78 8.19
CA HIS A 85 1.08 -3.73 8.64
C HIS A 85 1.08 -2.58 7.64
N THR A 86 -0.05 -2.32 6.99
CA THR A 86 -0.20 -1.28 5.97
C THR A 86 -1.38 -0.38 6.29
N VAL A 87 -1.18 0.93 6.15
CA VAL A 87 -2.22 1.96 6.29
C VAL A 87 -2.35 2.70 4.96
N ALA A 88 -3.56 3.06 4.60
CA ALA A 88 -3.86 3.90 3.45
C ALA A 88 -4.31 5.29 3.93
N ALA A 89 -3.74 6.32 3.34
CA ALA A 89 -4.25 7.68 3.40
C ALA A 89 -4.75 8.07 2.00
N CYS A 90 -6.06 8.04 1.78
CA CYS A 90 -6.68 8.24 0.47
C CYS A 90 -7.82 9.24 0.52
N ASP A 91 -8.18 9.83 -0.62
CA ASP A 91 -9.37 10.69 -0.75
C ASP A 91 -10.70 9.94 -0.47
N TYR A 92 -10.67 8.61 -0.48
CA TYR A 92 -11.80 7.69 -0.38
C TYR A 92 -11.69 6.73 0.81
N GLU A 93 -11.03 7.16 1.89
CA GLU A 93 -10.82 6.33 3.09
C GLU A 93 -12.11 5.73 3.67
N ASP A 94 -13.23 6.46 3.61
CA ASP A 94 -14.52 5.99 4.13
C ASP A 94 -15.10 4.81 3.33
N GLU A 95 -14.61 4.57 2.11
CA GLU A 95 -15.00 3.42 1.28
C GLU A 95 -14.16 2.17 1.58
N LEU A 96 -13.05 2.29 2.32
CA LEU A 96 -12.10 1.21 2.57
C LEU A 96 -12.51 0.35 3.76
N LYS A 97 -12.56 -0.97 3.54
CA LYS A 97 -12.90 -1.97 4.57
C LYS A 97 -11.70 -2.34 5.43
N TYR A 98 -10.49 -2.27 4.88
CA TYR A 98 -9.28 -2.78 5.52
C TYR A 98 -8.31 -1.69 5.98
N ASN A 99 -8.68 -0.41 5.89
CA ASN A 99 -7.80 0.66 6.31
C ASN A 99 -7.53 0.62 7.84
N GLY A 100 -6.28 0.88 8.23
CA GLY A 100 -5.91 1.10 9.63
C GLY A 100 -5.95 -0.13 10.56
N PHE A 101 -5.92 -1.37 10.05
CA PHE A 101 -6.01 -2.58 10.89
C PHE A 101 -7.27 -2.61 11.76
N CYS A 102 -8.43 -2.35 11.17
CA CYS A 102 -9.74 -2.44 11.83
C CYS A 102 -9.88 -1.63 13.14
N LYS A 103 -10.75 -0.62 13.08
CA LYS A 103 -11.70 -0.34 14.17
C LYS A 103 -12.25 -1.68 14.73
N GLY A 104 -11.65 -2.25 15.78
CA GLY A 104 -12.27 -3.30 16.60
C GLY A 104 -11.59 -4.66 16.87
N GLU A 105 -10.28 -4.87 16.71
CA GLU A 105 -9.64 -6.11 17.24
C GLU A 105 -8.39 -5.80 18.09
N LEU A 106 -8.65 -5.32 19.31
CA LEU A 106 -7.83 -5.65 20.49
C LEU A 106 -8.41 -6.94 21.07
N VAL A 107 -7.73 -8.07 20.85
CA VAL A 107 -7.90 -9.28 21.69
C VAL A 107 -6.52 -9.72 22.13
#